data_AF-A0A5N3P707-F1
#
_entry.id   AF-A0A5N3P707-F1
#
_cell.length_a   1.000
_cell.length_b   1.000
_cell.length_c   1.000
_cell.angle_alpha   90.00
_cell.angle_beta   90.00
_cell.angle_gamma   90.00
#
_symmetry.space_group_name_H-M   'P 1'
#
loop_
_entity.id
_entity.type
_entity.pdbx_description
1 polymer ?
#
loop_
_entity_poly.entity_id
_entity_poly.type
_entity_poly.pdbx_seq_one_letter_code
_entity_poly.pdbx_strand_id
1 'polypeptide(L)'
;MGSFRQQPPDRQYVRRGRAACSGDHRCHRTISGYLPWLAAVDPVRAENQTAVAIPTGMPNETVLVVEDDNAVRNYSAEILSELGYRVLEASDGPSALEVLKGEPSIRLLFTDLGLPGGIDGRELAQQARRHRPDLAALLTTGYAGEIHVEGDRFGPGVELLPKPFTFSALAVKIRELLDQTAPTEPR
;
A
#
# COMPACT_ATOMS: atom_id res chain seq x y z
N MET A 1 36.88 42.77 -46.53
CA MET A 1 36.81 42.63 -45.06
C MET A 1 35.49 41.91 -44.76
N GLY A 2 35.45 40.62 -44.38
CA GLY A 2 36.00 40.04 -43.14
C GLY A 2 35.32 40.70 -41.95
N SER A 3 34.52 40.07 -41.08
CA SER A 3 34.70 38.75 -40.50
C SER A 3 33.47 38.37 -39.64
N PHE A 4 33.18 37.07 -39.63
CA PHE A 4 32.75 36.23 -38.51
C PHE A 4 31.42 36.40 -37.74
N ARG A 5 30.62 35.33 -37.91
CA ARG A 5 29.61 34.75 -37.03
C ARG A 5 30.06 34.65 -35.56
N GLN A 6 29.10 34.66 -34.64
CA GLN A 6 28.78 33.48 -33.81
C GLN A 6 27.41 33.63 -33.16
N GLN A 7 26.58 32.62 -33.40
CA GLN A 7 25.23 32.40 -32.91
C GLN A 7 25.26 30.99 -32.28
N PRO A 8 24.65 30.77 -31.10
CA PRO A 8 24.79 29.50 -30.36
C PRO A 8 24.09 28.34 -31.08
N PRO A 9 24.59 27.10 -30.96
CA PRO A 9 24.04 25.98 -31.71
C PRO A 9 22.75 25.44 -31.10
N ASP A 10 21.79 25.28 -32.00
CA ASP A 10 20.51 24.63 -31.82
C ASP A 10 20.63 23.10 -31.79
N ARG A 11 19.64 22.49 -31.15
CA ARG A 11 19.38 21.05 -31.01
C ARG A 11 19.77 20.21 -32.24
N GLN A 12 20.55 19.16 -32.04
CA GLN A 12 20.68 18.07 -33.01
C GLN A 12 20.18 16.72 -32.48
N TYR A 13 19.01 16.34 -33.00
CA TYR A 13 18.67 15.04 -33.57
C TYR A 13 19.14 13.76 -32.87
N VAL A 14 18.17 13.12 -32.20
CA VAL A 14 18.17 11.71 -31.81
C VAL A 14 18.20 10.83 -33.06
N ARG A 15 19.30 10.09 -33.29
CA ARG A 15 19.33 8.97 -34.25
C ARG A 15 18.63 7.76 -33.63
N ARG A 16 17.56 7.29 -34.29
CA ARG A 16 16.89 6.01 -34.02
C ARG A 16 17.78 4.85 -34.51
N GLY A 17 18.21 3.98 -33.60
CA GLY A 17 18.74 2.66 -33.93
C GLY A 17 17.60 1.63 -33.97
N ARG A 18 17.35 1.02 -35.13
CA ARG A 18 16.52 -0.20 -35.24
C ARG A 18 17.39 -1.40 -34.85
N ALA A 19 16.98 -2.18 -33.85
CA ALA A 19 17.51 -3.51 -33.64
C ALA A 19 16.74 -4.49 -34.54
N ALA A 20 17.46 -5.17 -35.43
CA ALA A 20 16.95 -6.30 -36.19
C ALA A 20 17.03 -7.55 -35.30
N CYS A 21 15.89 -8.22 -35.10
CA CYS A 21 15.83 -9.53 -34.46
C CYS A 21 15.99 -10.60 -35.54
N SER A 22 17.00 -11.46 -35.40
CA SER A 22 17.11 -12.70 -36.17
C SER A 22 17.49 -13.85 -35.25
N GLY A 23 16.71 -14.93 -35.29
CA GLY A 23 17.18 -16.28 -34.94
C GLY A 23 16.96 -16.73 -33.49
N ASP A 24 15.93 -17.55 -33.32
CA ASP A 24 15.69 -18.63 -32.36
C ASP A 24 16.30 -18.68 -30.95
N HIS A 25 15.36 -18.88 -30.01
CA HIS A 25 15.44 -19.55 -28.70
C HIS A 25 16.19 -18.89 -27.52
N ARG A 26 15.38 -18.54 -26.50
CA ARG A 26 15.70 -18.30 -25.07
C ARG A 26 16.57 -17.06 -24.74
N CYS A 27 15.93 -15.89 -24.68
CA CYS A 27 16.49 -14.73 -23.96
C CYS A 27 16.02 -14.72 -22.50
N HIS A 28 16.82 -15.30 -21.60
CA HIS A 28 16.75 -14.98 -20.17
C HIS A 28 17.26 -13.55 -19.98
N ARG A 29 16.41 -12.65 -19.48
CA ARG A 29 16.75 -11.25 -19.28
C ARG A 29 17.41 -11.08 -17.91
N THR A 30 18.72 -11.30 -17.84
CA THR A 30 19.50 -10.94 -16.64
C THR A 30 19.88 -9.46 -16.74
N ILE A 31 19.22 -8.61 -15.95
CA ILE A 31 19.62 -7.19 -15.81
C ILE A 31 20.72 -7.14 -14.74
N SER A 32 21.98 -7.11 -15.18
CA SER A 32 23.10 -6.75 -14.32
C SER A 32 23.31 -5.24 -14.45
N GLY A 33 22.77 -4.48 -13.49
CA GLY A 33 22.94 -3.03 -13.41
C GLY A 33 24.22 -2.69 -12.65
N TYR A 34 25.26 -2.29 -13.38
CA TYR A 34 26.45 -1.63 -12.84
C TYR A 34 26.10 -0.20 -12.39
N LEU A 35 26.39 0.15 -11.13
CA LEU A 35 26.39 1.53 -10.63
C LEU A 35 27.81 2.09 -10.68
N PRO A 36 28.10 3.17 -11.44
CA PRO A 36 29.39 3.84 -11.39
C PRO A 36 29.48 4.72 -10.13
N TRP A 37 30.60 4.57 -9.44
CA TRP A 37 30.95 5.22 -8.18
C TRP A 37 31.47 6.67 -8.40
N LEU A 38 30.94 7.58 -7.59
CA LEU A 38 31.41 8.92 -7.18
C LEU A 38 31.80 9.97 -8.23
N ALA A 39 31.01 11.05 -8.22
CA ALA A 39 31.54 12.41 -8.30
C ALA A 39 30.77 13.32 -7.32
N ALA A 40 31.52 13.89 -6.38
CA ALA A 40 31.24 15.01 -5.47
C ALA A 40 29.79 15.54 -5.39
N VAL A 41 29.12 15.23 -4.28
CA VAL A 41 28.08 16.09 -3.73
C VAL A 41 28.67 16.84 -2.54
N ASP A 42 28.62 18.17 -2.60
CA ASP A 42 28.93 19.03 -1.47
C ASP A 42 28.12 18.58 -0.24
N PRO A 43 28.68 18.59 0.98
CA PRO A 43 27.92 18.27 2.17
C PRO A 43 26.87 19.36 2.39
N VAL A 44 25.66 19.11 1.88
CA VAL A 44 24.47 19.83 2.33
C VAL A 44 24.40 19.59 3.83
N ARG A 45 24.57 20.69 4.58
CA ARG A 45 24.39 20.77 6.03
C ARG A 45 23.11 20.03 6.38
N ALA A 46 23.26 18.85 7.00
CA ALA A 46 22.15 18.02 7.42
C ALA A 46 21.36 18.79 8.49
N GLU A 47 20.32 19.50 8.05
CA GLU A 47 19.26 19.98 8.93
C GLU A 47 18.54 18.74 9.46
N ASN A 48 18.89 18.41 10.71
CA ASN A 48 18.16 17.59 11.67
C ASN A 48 16.95 16.83 11.09
N GLN A 49 17.20 15.68 10.46
CA GLN A 49 16.17 14.70 10.19
C GLN A 49 15.72 14.14 11.54
N THR A 50 14.75 14.78 12.17
CA THR A 50 13.96 14.13 13.22
C THR A 50 13.38 12.88 12.59
N ALA A 51 13.90 11.72 12.96
CA ALA A 51 13.32 10.44 12.57
C ALA A 51 11.82 10.49 12.90
N VAL A 52 10.98 10.54 11.88
CA VAL A 52 9.53 10.56 12.07
C VAL A 52 9.19 9.21 12.69
N ALA A 53 8.76 9.21 13.96
CA ALA A 53 8.38 7.99 14.65
C ALA A 53 7.23 7.33 13.87
N ILE A 54 7.40 6.05 13.54
CA ILE A 54 6.34 5.29 12.87
C ILE A 54 5.22 5.07 13.90
N PRO A 55 3.96 5.43 13.59
CA PRO A 55 2.85 5.17 14.49
C PRO A 55 2.71 3.67 14.79
N THR A 56 2.46 3.32 16.04
CA THR A 56 2.24 1.93 16.49
C THR A 56 0.83 1.77 17.05
N GLY A 57 0.37 0.52 17.09
CA GLY A 57 -0.88 0.12 17.73
C GLY A 57 -0.83 0.20 19.25
N MET A 58 -2.01 0.21 19.85
CA MET A 58 -2.20 0.10 21.30
C MET A 58 -2.55 -1.34 21.71
N PRO A 59 -2.23 -1.78 22.94
CA PRO A 59 -2.42 -3.19 23.37
C PRO A 59 -3.85 -3.74 23.29
N ASN A 60 -4.85 -2.87 23.22
CA ASN A 60 -6.27 -3.22 23.12
C ASN A 60 -6.84 -3.09 21.69
N GLU A 61 -5.99 -2.84 20.69
CA GLU A 61 -6.39 -2.70 19.29
C GLU A 61 -6.16 -4.03 18.56
N THR A 62 -7.27 -4.74 18.28
CA THR A 62 -7.25 -5.95 17.45
C THR A 62 -7.58 -5.63 16.00
N VAL A 63 -6.79 -6.15 15.07
CA VAL A 63 -6.99 -6.07 13.62
C VAL A 63 -7.38 -7.46 13.09
N LEU A 64 -8.45 -7.54 12.29
CA LEU A 64 -8.79 -8.73 11.52
C LEU A 64 -8.24 -8.61 10.10
N VAL A 65 -7.37 -9.53 9.71
CA VAL A 65 -6.82 -9.64 8.36
C VAL A 65 -7.63 -10.65 7.55
N VAL A 66 -8.05 -10.26 6.35
CA VAL A 66 -8.81 -11.12 5.43
C VAL A 66 -8.18 -11.12 4.05
N GLU A 67 -7.59 -12.26 3.69
CA GLU A 67 -6.79 -12.46 2.48
C GLU A 67 -6.81 -13.95 2.12
N ASP A 68 -7.06 -14.28 0.87
CA ASP A 68 -7.24 -15.67 0.42
C ASP A 68 -5.91 -16.38 0.19
N ASP A 69 -4.88 -15.66 -0.22
CA ASP A 69 -3.53 -16.20 -0.32
C ASP A 69 -2.87 -16.30 1.07
N ASN A 70 -2.58 -17.53 1.51
CA ASN A 70 -1.97 -17.80 2.80
C ASN A 70 -0.64 -17.06 3.01
N ALA A 71 0.20 -16.92 1.98
CA ALA A 71 1.49 -16.25 2.10
C ALA A 71 1.31 -14.73 2.26
N VAL A 72 0.39 -14.14 1.51
CA VAL A 72 0.06 -12.70 1.62
C VAL A 72 -0.61 -12.40 2.96
N ARG A 73 -1.48 -13.29 3.44
CA ARG A 73 -2.15 -13.16 4.74
C ARG A 73 -1.15 -13.20 5.89
N ASN A 74 -0.27 -14.21 5.90
CA ASN A 74 0.78 -14.35 6.92
C ASN A 74 1.70 -13.13 6.95
N TYR A 75 2.13 -12.64 5.79
CA TYR A 75 2.97 -11.44 5.68
C TYR A 75 2.26 -10.19 6.22
N SER A 76 0.98 -10.02 5.90
CA SER A 76 0.18 -8.90 6.40
C SER A 76 0.01 -8.99 7.92
N ALA A 77 -0.25 -10.18 8.45
CA ALA A 77 -0.37 -10.42 9.89
C ALA A 77 0.94 -10.15 10.64
N GLU A 78 2.08 -10.55 10.07
CA GLU A 78 3.41 -10.29 10.62
C GLU A 78 3.68 -8.80 10.74
N ILE A 79 3.50 -8.03 9.65
CA ILE A 79 3.70 -6.58 9.65
C ILE A 79 2.78 -5.87 10.66
N LEU A 80 1.50 -6.26 10.73
CA LEU A 80 0.56 -5.66 11.67
C LEU A 80 0.92 -5.99 13.12
N SER A 81 1.45 -7.18 13.37
CA SER A 81 1.97 -7.57 14.68
C SER A 81 3.23 -6.77 15.05
N GLU A 82 4.13 -6.54 14.10
CA GLU A 82 5.31 -5.67 14.28
C GLU A 82 4.93 -4.21 14.58
N LEU A 83 3.81 -3.75 14.00
CA LEU A 83 3.22 -2.45 14.33
C LEU A 83 2.57 -2.40 15.71
N GLY A 84 2.49 -3.52 16.45
CA GLY A 84 1.98 -3.57 17.81
C GLY A 84 0.49 -3.91 17.94
N TYR A 85 -0.16 -4.38 16.87
CA TYR A 85 -1.56 -4.80 16.90
C TYR A 85 -1.70 -6.28 17.30
N ARG A 86 -2.79 -6.61 17.98
CA ARG A 86 -3.23 -8.02 18.05
C ARG A 86 -3.87 -8.38 16.72
N VAL A 87 -3.45 -9.49 16.09
CA VAL A 87 -3.98 -9.90 14.80
C VAL A 87 -4.85 -11.14 14.93
N LEU A 88 -6.00 -11.11 14.26
CA LEU A 88 -6.83 -12.26 13.93
C LEU A 88 -6.87 -12.42 12.41
N GLU A 89 -7.05 -13.64 11.93
CA GLU A 89 -6.98 -13.97 10.51
C GLU A 89 -8.24 -14.69 10.03
N ALA A 90 -8.62 -14.44 8.78
CA ALA A 90 -9.64 -15.17 8.05
C ALA A 90 -9.21 -15.33 6.57
N SER A 91 -9.60 -16.45 5.94
CA SER A 91 -9.26 -16.76 4.55
C SER A 91 -10.24 -16.18 3.53
N ASP A 92 -11.43 -15.79 3.98
CA ASP A 92 -12.53 -15.38 3.11
C ASP A 92 -13.52 -14.49 3.87
N GLY A 93 -14.39 -13.83 3.13
CA GLY A 93 -15.38 -12.95 3.72
C GLY A 93 -16.36 -13.63 4.68
N PRO A 94 -16.96 -14.81 4.36
CA PRO A 94 -17.87 -15.48 5.28
C PRO A 94 -17.23 -15.82 6.62
N SER A 95 -16.03 -16.39 6.63
CA SER A 95 -15.29 -16.67 7.87
C SER A 95 -14.94 -15.38 8.63
N ALA A 96 -14.58 -14.31 7.93
CA ALA A 96 -14.34 -13.00 8.55
C ALA A 96 -15.57 -12.44 9.26
N LEU A 97 -16.77 -12.59 8.68
CA LEU A 97 -18.03 -12.18 9.32
C LEU A 97 -18.32 -12.98 10.59
N GLU A 98 -18.04 -14.29 10.61
CA GLU A 98 -18.18 -15.10 11.82
C GLU A 98 -17.20 -14.68 12.91
N VAL A 99 -15.94 -14.40 12.54
CA VAL A 99 -14.94 -13.87 13.49
C VAL A 99 -15.38 -12.50 14.05
N LEU A 100 -15.87 -11.60 13.20
CA LEU A 100 -16.37 -10.28 13.63
C LEU A 100 -17.55 -10.34 14.59
N LYS A 101 -18.41 -11.37 14.48
CA LYS A 101 -19.51 -11.63 15.42
C LYS A 101 -18.99 -12.14 16.76
N GLY A 102 -17.97 -13.00 16.75
CA GLY A 102 -17.41 -13.63 17.95
C GLY A 102 -16.42 -12.76 18.73
N GLU A 103 -15.80 -11.77 18.10
CA GLU A 103 -14.71 -10.98 18.69
C GLU A 103 -15.01 -9.47 18.74
N PRO A 104 -15.62 -8.99 19.85
CA PRO A 104 -15.89 -7.57 20.06
C PRO A 104 -14.64 -6.68 20.12
N SER A 105 -13.46 -7.26 20.36
CA SER A 105 -12.20 -6.49 20.44
C SER A 105 -11.67 -5.98 19.11
N ILE A 106 -12.17 -6.49 17.97
CA ILE A 106 -11.75 -6.07 16.63
C ILE A 106 -12.15 -4.63 16.38
N ARG A 107 -11.15 -3.77 16.14
CA ARG A 107 -11.31 -2.33 15.83
C ARG A 107 -11.08 -2.00 14.37
N LEU A 108 -10.31 -2.82 13.66
CA LEU A 108 -10.02 -2.66 12.24
C LEU A 108 -10.23 -3.96 11.49
N LEU A 109 -10.94 -3.88 10.36
CA LEU A 109 -10.92 -4.87 9.30
C LEU A 109 -9.88 -4.45 8.25
N PHE A 110 -8.92 -5.31 7.97
CA PHE A 110 -7.93 -5.15 6.91
C PHE A 110 -8.13 -6.24 5.85
N THR A 111 -8.48 -5.89 4.62
CA THR A 111 -8.88 -6.89 3.62
C THR A 111 -8.53 -6.50 2.19
N ASP A 112 -8.22 -7.48 1.33
CA ASP A 112 -8.13 -7.25 -0.13
C ASP A 112 -9.53 -7.04 -0.73
N LEU A 113 -9.64 -6.18 -1.74
CA LEU A 113 -10.83 -6.07 -2.57
C LEU A 113 -11.11 -7.38 -3.33
N GLY A 114 -10.06 -8.06 -3.78
CA GLY A 114 -10.14 -9.20 -4.71
C GLY A 114 -10.51 -10.55 -4.11
N LEU A 115 -11.16 -10.60 -2.93
CA LEU A 115 -11.48 -11.87 -2.27
C LEU A 115 -12.35 -12.78 -3.18
N PRO A 116 -11.94 -14.04 -3.41
CA PRO A 116 -12.78 -15.05 -4.03
C PRO A 116 -13.86 -15.54 -3.06
N GLY A 117 -14.86 -16.26 -3.57
CA GLY A 117 -15.80 -17.00 -2.70
C GLY A 117 -17.11 -16.29 -2.35
N GLY A 118 -17.48 -15.25 -3.09
CA GLY A 118 -18.87 -14.78 -3.17
C GLY A 118 -19.15 -13.40 -2.58
N ILE A 119 -18.41 -12.98 -1.54
CA ILE A 119 -18.42 -11.59 -1.07
C ILE A 119 -17.04 -10.98 -1.24
N ASP A 120 -16.98 -9.84 -1.94
CA ASP A 120 -15.74 -9.11 -2.15
C ASP A 120 -15.37 -8.25 -0.92
N GLY A 121 -14.17 -7.67 -0.89
CA GLY A 121 -13.72 -6.87 0.24
C GLY A 121 -14.60 -5.63 0.51
N ARG A 122 -15.25 -5.06 -0.52
CA ARG A 122 -16.14 -3.89 -0.37
C ARG A 122 -17.43 -4.30 0.32
N GLU A 123 -18.03 -5.39 -0.15
CA GLU A 123 -19.25 -5.94 0.41
C GLU A 123 -19.02 -6.41 1.85
N LEU A 124 -17.89 -7.08 2.11
CA LEU A 124 -17.49 -7.49 3.45
C LEU A 124 -17.42 -6.28 4.41
N ALA A 125 -16.71 -5.21 4.03
CA ALA A 125 -16.62 -4.00 4.85
C ALA A 125 -18.00 -3.35 5.06
N GLN A 126 -18.84 -3.31 4.03
CA GLN A 126 -20.20 -2.78 4.15
C GLN A 126 -21.05 -3.60 5.13
N GLN A 127 -21.04 -4.93 5.01
CA GLN A 127 -21.79 -5.82 5.89
C GLN A 127 -21.28 -5.75 7.34
N ALA A 128 -19.95 -5.80 7.54
CA ALA A 128 -19.33 -5.67 8.85
C ALA A 128 -19.75 -4.38 9.56
N ARG A 129 -19.73 -3.26 8.85
CA ARG A 129 -20.05 -1.94 9.42
C ARG A 129 -21.53 -1.67 9.62
N ARG A 130 -22.42 -2.34 8.87
CA ARG A 130 -23.86 -2.34 9.17
C ARG A 130 -24.14 -2.89 10.58
N HIS A 131 -23.35 -3.87 11.03
CA HIS A 131 -23.47 -4.43 12.37
C HIS A 131 -22.60 -3.71 13.40
N ARG A 132 -21.48 -3.11 12.97
CA ARG A 132 -20.51 -2.44 13.84
C ARG A 132 -20.11 -1.07 13.24
N PRO A 133 -20.92 -0.01 13.45
CA PRO A 133 -20.70 1.30 12.82
C PRO A 133 -19.32 1.91 13.10
N ASP A 134 -18.78 1.64 14.29
CA ASP A 134 -17.46 2.13 14.77
C ASP A 134 -16.28 1.29 14.29
N LEU A 135 -16.53 0.18 13.57
CA LEU A 135 -15.46 -0.63 12.98
C LEU A 135 -14.80 0.16 11.84
N ALA A 136 -13.49 0.37 11.94
CA ALA A 136 -12.68 0.85 10.84
C ALA A 136 -12.50 -0.25 9.79
N ALA A 137 -12.45 0.12 8.51
CA ALA A 137 -12.13 -0.81 7.43
C ALA A 137 -11.07 -0.22 6.49
N LEU A 138 -9.94 -0.91 6.34
CA LEU A 138 -8.88 -0.58 5.39
C LEU A 138 -8.85 -1.66 4.29
N LEU A 139 -9.26 -1.26 3.09
CA LEU A 139 -9.28 -2.11 1.91
C LEU A 139 -7.93 -2.01 1.20
N THR A 140 -7.40 -3.11 0.68
CA THR A 140 -6.20 -3.11 -0.16
C THR A 140 -6.53 -3.48 -1.59
N THR A 141 -5.78 -2.95 -2.55
CA THR A 141 -5.99 -3.26 -3.98
C THR A 141 -4.64 -3.49 -4.65
N GLY A 142 -4.46 -4.65 -5.30
CA GLY A 142 -3.13 -5.04 -5.80
C GLY A 142 -3.04 -5.70 -7.16
N TYR A 143 -4.11 -5.69 -7.95
CA TYR A 143 -4.03 -6.06 -9.35
C TYR A 143 -4.14 -4.81 -10.21
N ALA A 144 -2.97 -4.33 -10.67
CA ALA A 144 -2.81 -3.29 -11.66
C ALA A 144 -3.51 -3.71 -12.97
N GLY A 145 -4.82 -3.48 -13.05
CA GLY A 145 -5.59 -3.91 -14.20
C GLY A 145 -7.02 -3.39 -14.23
N GLU A 146 -7.82 -3.58 -13.17
CA GLU A 146 -9.28 -3.55 -13.38
C GLU A 146 -10.11 -2.81 -12.33
N ILE A 147 -9.54 -2.37 -11.21
CA ILE A 147 -10.31 -1.62 -10.22
C ILE A 147 -10.03 -0.13 -10.38
N HIS A 148 -10.75 0.52 -11.30
CA HIS A 148 -10.96 1.96 -11.26
C HIS A 148 -11.77 2.27 -9.99
N VAL A 149 -11.08 2.53 -8.88
CA VAL A 149 -11.72 3.13 -7.71
C VAL A 149 -11.85 4.62 -7.99
N GLU A 150 -12.93 5.02 -8.64
CA GLU A 150 -13.31 6.43 -8.69
C GLU A 150 -13.63 6.90 -7.27
N GLY A 151 -12.74 7.74 -6.73
CA GLY A 151 -12.97 8.74 -5.69
C GLY A 151 -13.67 8.28 -4.40
N ASP A 152 -12.88 8.04 -3.35
CA ASP A 152 -13.11 8.45 -1.95
C ASP A 152 -14.49 8.29 -1.30
N ARG A 153 -15.37 7.43 -1.81
CA ARG A 153 -16.74 7.30 -1.28
C ARG A 153 -17.08 5.86 -0.90
N PHE A 154 -16.23 5.21 -0.14
CA PHE A 154 -16.61 4.02 0.63
C PHE A 154 -17.43 4.35 1.89
N GLY A 155 -17.59 5.64 2.19
CA GLY A 155 -18.28 6.14 3.38
C GLY A 155 -17.30 6.40 4.54
N PRO A 156 -17.72 7.16 5.56
CA PRO A 156 -16.85 7.52 6.69
C PRO A 156 -16.36 6.26 7.39
N GLY A 157 -15.06 6.13 7.69
CA GLY A 157 -14.50 4.94 8.38
C GLY A 157 -14.14 3.76 7.48
N VAL A 158 -14.20 3.93 6.15
CA VAL A 158 -13.62 2.96 5.18
C VAL A 158 -12.63 3.69 4.28
N GLU A 159 -11.39 3.21 4.25
CA GLU A 159 -10.31 3.75 3.40
C GLU A 159 -9.72 2.66 2.50
N LEU A 160 -9.01 3.10 1.45
CA LEU A 160 -8.31 2.23 0.51
C LEU A 160 -6.80 2.48 0.57
N LEU A 161 -6.01 1.42 0.57
CA LEU A 161 -4.56 1.43 0.47
C LEU A 161 -4.11 0.68 -0.80
N PRO A 162 -3.62 1.37 -1.83
CA PRO A 162 -3.11 0.71 -3.03
C PRO A 162 -1.82 -0.07 -2.73
N LYS A 163 -1.75 -1.31 -3.21
CA LYS A 163 -0.52 -2.11 -3.29
C LYS A 163 0.27 -1.66 -4.54
N PRO A 164 1.63 -1.59 -4.50
CA PRO A 164 2.45 -1.84 -3.32
C PRO A 164 2.40 -0.65 -2.35
N PHE A 165 2.30 -0.96 -1.06
CA PHE A 165 2.41 0.01 0.03
C PHE A 165 3.66 -0.26 0.85
N THR A 166 4.20 0.80 1.48
CA THR A 166 5.32 0.68 2.41
C THR A 166 4.82 0.42 3.84
N PHE A 167 5.70 -0.11 4.69
CA PHE A 167 5.43 -0.29 6.12
C PHE A 167 4.95 1.02 6.78
N SER A 168 5.62 2.14 6.48
CA SER A 168 5.25 3.46 7.02
C SER A 168 3.90 3.96 6.51
N ALA A 169 3.57 3.71 5.23
CA ALA A 169 2.29 4.12 4.67
C ALA A 169 1.12 3.35 5.31
N LEU A 170 1.31 2.04 5.52
CA LEU A 170 0.34 1.20 6.24
C LEU A 170 0.15 1.69 7.68
N ALA A 171 1.24 1.93 8.41
CA ALA A 171 1.21 2.40 9.79
C ALA A 171 0.45 3.72 9.96
N VAL A 172 0.75 4.70 9.11
CA VAL A 172 0.08 6.01 9.11
C VAL A 172 -1.40 5.83 8.81
N LYS A 173 -1.76 5.07 7.77
CA LYS A 173 -3.15 4.87 7.37
C LYS A 173 -4.00 4.19 8.42
N ILE A 174 -3.45 3.17 9.07
CA ILE A 174 -4.16 2.47 10.15
C ILE A 174 -4.38 3.40 11.33
N ARG A 175 -3.36 4.16 11.74
CA ARG A 175 -3.48 5.08 12.87
C ARG A 175 -4.52 6.16 12.61
N GLU A 176 -4.44 6.81 11.44
CA GLU A 176 -5.41 7.82 11.01
C GLU A 176 -6.84 7.28 11.07
N LEU A 177 -7.06 6.05 10.58
CA LEU A 177 -8.39 5.47 10.50
C LEU A 177 -8.93 5.08 11.89
N LEU A 178 -8.09 4.48 12.74
CA LEU A 178 -8.47 4.10 14.11
C LEU A 178 -8.74 5.31 15.01
N ASP A 179 -8.05 6.43 14.79
CA ASP A 179 -8.26 7.67 15.54
C ASP A 179 -9.55 8.39 15.11
N GLN A 180 -9.96 8.25 13.85
CA GLN A 180 -11.24 8.77 13.36
C GLN A 180 -12.45 7.98 13.88
N THR A 181 -12.30 6.67 14.08
CA THR A 181 -13.40 5.80 14.54
C THR A 181 -13.41 5.55 16.04
N ALA A 182 -12.38 6.02 16.77
CA ALA A 182 -12.40 5.96 18.22
C ALA A 182 -13.57 6.78 18.78
N PRO A 183 -14.34 6.23 19.76
CA PRO A 183 -15.22 7.04 20.57
C PRO A 183 -14.38 8.16 21.16
N THR A 184 -14.72 9.41 20.84
CA THR A 184 -14.07 10.58 21.45
C THR A 184 -14.37 10.54 22.94
N GLU A 185 -13.51 9.94 23.76
CA GLU A 185 -13.51 10.24 25.18
C GLU A 185 -13.01 11.69 25.32
N PRO A 186 -13.79 12.58 25.95
CA PRO A 186 -13.34 13.95 26.19
C PRO A 186 -12.14 13.87 27.14
N ARG A 187 -10.98 14.32 26.65
CA ARG A 187 -9.77 14.53 27.44
C ARG A 187 -9.97 15.63 28.48
#